data_AF-A0A7Y8J6Q2-F1
#
_entry.id   AF-A0A7Y8J6Q2-F1
#
_cell.length_a   1.000
_cell.length_b   1.000
_cell.length_c   1.000
_cell.angle_alpha   90.00
_cell.angle_beta   90.00
_cell.angle_gamma   90.00
#
_symmetry.space_group_name_H-M   'P 1'
#
loop_
_entity.id
_entity.type
_entity.pdbx_description
1 polymer ?
#
loop_
_entity_poly.entity_id
_entity_poly.type
_entity_poly.pdbx_seq_one_letter_code
_entity_poly.pdbx_strand_id
1 'polypeptide(L)'
;MIEKEPSIKERANLSYSEVQKIINELHSKFSSSPISKQNYYIYPFEIKNSMIYDYNIVSTLQKVAENMCYFLGLFIIPRVIFIEEGLDRYNNLNRVFSCESNGTIRSFERERDYAGLFEGSQKITIVNKKGYAIINLLGILAHEITHHFLYQHNIRKLAENENEIFTDIAAAYLGFGHILYPAYKVISYNTDYKEKEDKSYSYVIHERTIGYITPETIMKVVSITCEMKNWNPKELINNFESGYDRATIKSKLFKYRANLFKKKLSNSLNEIKSKRQKTKIQKLLVDLEKIQNKFYEVKKIMSNASLFKNKNISKDDGELLVNLTNDIFALNTEEEIKTNLKIINEVRNNGKELKKEMYIRINKLDEKINIWLKRLNEITK
;
A
#
# COMPACT_ATOMS: atom_id res chain seq x y z
N MET A 1 -43.50 14.76 -0.75
CA MET A 1 -43.47 14.37 0.67
C MET A 1 -42.42 13.28 0.80
N ILE A 2 -41.47 13.40 1.74
CA ILE A 2 -40.47 12.37 2.00
C ILE A 2 -40.94 11.59 3.22
N GLU A 3 -41.26 10.30 3.03
CA GLU A 3 -41.60 9.40 4.13
C GLU A 3 -40.35 8.58 4.49
N LYS A 4 -40.00 8.55 5.77
CA LYS A 4 -38.94 7.69 6.29
C LYS A 4 -39.60 6.40 6.81
N GLU A 5 -39.11 5.25 6.35
CA GLU A 5 -39.63 3.98 6.84
C GLU A 5 -39.29 3.75 8.34
N PRO A 6 -40.23 3.21 9.14
CA PRO A 6 -40.15 3.19 10.60
C PRO A 6 -39.15 2.21 11.24
N SER A 7 -38.25 1.52 10.50
CA SER A 7 -37.38 0.48 11.08
C SER A 7 -35.88 0.78 11.10
N ILE A 8 -35.46 2.01 10.80
CA ILE A 8 -34.03 2.34 10.81
C ILE A 8 -33.53 2.44 12.25
N LYS A 9 -33.00 1.33 12.80
CA LYS A 9 -32.05 1.39 13.92
C LYS A 9 -31.04 2.49 13.58
N GLU A 10 -30.87 3.46 14.48
CA GLU A 10 -30.00 4.60 14.23
C GLU A 10 -28.57 4.11 13.95
N ARG A 11 -28.04 4.41 12.76
CA ARG A 11 -26.71 3.94 12.36
C ARG A 11 -25.64 4.60 13.21
N ALA A 12 -24.70 3.81 13.70
CA ALA A 12 -23.59 4.33 14.49
C ALA A 12 -22.67 5.21 13.62
N ASN A 13 -22.49 6.45 14.04
CA ASN A 13 -21.47 7.35 13.49
C ASN A 13 -20.26 7.40 14.42
N LEU A 14 -19.37 6.43 14.29
CA LEU A 14 -18.25 6.28 15.22
C LEU A 14 -17.18 7.34 14.99
N SER A 15 -16.58 7.81 16.08
CA SER A 15 -15.41 8.67 16.06
C SER A 15 -14.17 7.92 15.52
N TYR A 16 -13.13 8.67 15.15
CA TYR A 16 -11.89 8.08 14.63
C TYR A 16 -11.20 7.18 15.68
N SER A 17 -11.21 7.56 16.95
CA SER A 17 -10.61 6.78 18.05
C SER A 17 -11.35 5.47 18.31
N GLU A 18 -12.69 5.47 18.25
CA GLU A 18 -13.50 4.25 18.37
C GLU A 18 -13.22 3.29 17.22
N VAL A 19 -13.18 3.80 15.99
CA VAL A 19 -12.82 3.00 14.80
C VAL A 19 -11.41 2.43 14.94
N GLN A 20 -10.43 3.25 15.34
CA GLN A 20 -9.05 2.80 15.53
C GLN A 20 -8.94 1.69 16.58
N LYS A 21 -9.69 1.81 17.70
CA LYS A 21 -9.71 0.79 18.76
C LYS A 21 -10.20 -0.56 18.21
N ILE A 22 -11.29 -0.57 17.45
CA ILE A 22 -11.85 -1.79 16.86
C ILE A 22 -10.91 -2.38 15.80
N ILE A 23 -10.30 -1.54 14.96
CA ILE A 23 -9.33 -2.00 13.96
C ILE A 23 -8.09 -2.59 14.62
N ASN A 24 -7.59 -2.00 15.70
CA ASN A 24 -6.47 -2.57 16.46
C ASN A 24 -6.84 -3.93 17.07
N GLU A 25 -8.07 -4.08 17.59
CA GLU A 25 -8.59 -5.37 18.06
C GLU A 25 -8.60 -6.40 16.93
N LEU A 26 -9.18 -6.07 15.77
CA LEU A 26 -9.19 -6.93 14.58
C LEU A 26 -7.77 -7.30 14.15
N HIS A 27 -6.88 -6.31 14.05
CA HIS A 27 -5.50 -6.54 13.61
C HIS A 27 -4.75 -7.48 14.56
N SER A 28 -4.92 -7.32 15.87
CA SER A 28 -4.31 -8.21 16.86
C SER A 28 -4.80 -9.67 16.75
N LYS A 29 -6.06 -9.87 16.37
CA LYS A 29 -6.66 -11.20 16.16
C LYS A 29 -6.18 -11.86 14.87
N PHE A 30 -5.79 -11.07 13.87
CA PHE A 30 -5.40 -11.57 12.56
C PHE A 30 -3.90 -11.44 12.24
N SER A 31 -3.07 -10.93 13.16
CA SER A 31 -1.66 -10.59 12.89
C SER A 31 -0.82 -11.76 12.38
N SER A 32 -1.16 -12.99 12.76
CA SER A 32 -0.51 -14.22 12.29
C SER A 32 -1.14 -14.81 11.03
N SER A 33 -2.33 -14.38 10.64
CA SER A 33 -3.04 -14.89 9.46
C SER A 33 -2.51 -14.25 8.18
N PRO A 34 -2.44 -14.98 7.04
CA PRO A 34 -2.18 -14.40 5.72
C PRO A 34 -3.07 -13.19 5.39
N ILE A 35 -4.27 -13.15 5.98
CA ILE A 35 -5.27 -12.08 5.84
C ILE A 35 -4.76 -10.72 6.34
N SER A 36 -3.82 -10.70 7.31
CA SER A 36 -3.18 -9.46 7.77
C SER A 36 -2.37 -8.75 6.68
N LYS A 37 -1.84 -9.51 5.71
CA LYS A 37 -1.04 -9.00 4.59
C LYS A 37 -1.85 -8.86 3.31
N GLN A 38 -3.10 -9.27 3.34
CA GLN A 38 -3.96 -9.25 2.18
C GLN A 38 -4.30 -7.82 1.76
N ASN A 39 -4.29 -7.59 0.45
CA ASN A 39 -4.77 -6.36 -0.17
C ASN A 39 -6.29 -6.20 0.02
N TYR A 40 -6.86 -5.11 -0.46
CA TYR A 40 -8.31 -4.98 -0.54
C TYR A 40 -8.89 -5.88 -1.65
N TYR A 41 -10.18 -6.19 -1.55
CA TYR A 41 -10.87 -7.01 -2.55
C TYR A 41 -10.99 -6.26 -3.87
N ILE A 42 -10.90 -6.99 -4.99
CA ILE A 42 -11.11 -6.46 -6.34
C ILE A 42 -12.02 -7.46 -7.05
N TYR A 43 -13.11 -6.99 -7.64
CA TYR A 43 -13.94 -7.83 -8.48
C TYR A 43 -13.11 -8.41 -9.64
N PRO A 44 -13.15 -9.73 -9.87
CA PRO A 44 -12.73 -10.31 -11.14
C PRO A 44 -13.50 -9.65 -12.29
N PHE A 45 -12.83 -9.48 -13.43
CA PHE A 45 -13.40 -8.81 -14.59
C PHE A 45 -14.68 -9.51 -15.07
N GLU A 46 -14.67 -10.84 -15.03
CA GLU A 46 -15.78 -11.72 -15.40
C GLU A 46 -17.01 -11.47 -14.53
N ILE A 47 -16.79 -11.31 -13.22
CA ILE A 47 -17.84 -11.02 -12.25
C ILE A 47 -18.42 -9.64 -12.50
N LYS A 48 -17.57 -8.63 -12.76
CA LYS A 48 -18.02 -7.28 -13.07
C LYS A 48 -18.91 -7.25 -14.32
N ASN A 49 -18.59 -8.02 -15.35
CA ASN A 49 -19.43 -8.14 -16.53
C ASN A 49 -20.76 -8.85 -16.24
N SER A 50 -20.76 -9.91 -15.43
CA SER A 50 -22.01 -10.58 -15.04
C SER A 50 -22.97 -9.65 -14.28
N MET A 51 -22.46 -8.71 -13.48
CA MET A 51 -23.29 -7.71 -12.81
C MET A 51 -23.99 -6.74 -13.78
N ILE A 52 -23.43 -6.53 -14.97
CA ILE A 52 -23.97 -5.61 -15.98
C ILE A 52 -24.93 -6.34 -16.92
N TYR A 53 -24.63 -7.59 -17.27
CA TYR A 53 -25.28 -8.29 -18.38
C TYR A 53 -26.06 -9.55 -18.01
N ASP A 54 -25.89 -10.12 -16.80
CA ASP A 54 -26.57 -11.35 -16.42
C ASP A 54 -27.99 -11.06 -15.92
N TYR A 55 -28.98 -11.69 -16.55
CA TYR A 55 -30.38 -11.64 -16.13
C TYR A 55 -30.65 -12.50 -14.88
N ASN A 56 -29.75 -13.42 -14.53
CA ASN A 56 -29.87 -14.28 -13.35
C ASN A 56 -29.07 -13.73 -12.17
N ILE A 57 -29.71 -12.82 -11.43
CA ILE A 57 -29.16 -12.19 -10.22
C ILE A 57 -28.63 -13.20 -9.18
N VAL A 58 -29.29 -14.36 -9.04
CA VAL A 58 -28.93 -15.39 -8.05
C VAL A 58 -27.59 -16.03 -8.40
N SER A 59 -27.42 -16.42 -9.66
CA SER A 59 -26.15 -16.95 -10.20
C SER A 59 -25.02 -15.93 -10.01
N THR A 60 -25.27 -14.66 -10.33
CA THR A 60 -24.29 -13.59 -10.14
C THR A 60 -23.89 -13.42 -8.67
N LEU A 61 -24.86 -13.35 -7.75
CA LEU A 61 -24.58 -13.23 -6.32
C LEU A 61 -23.83 -14.44 -5.76
N GLN A 62 -24.16 -15.66 -6.20
CA GLN A 62 -23.44 -16.87 -5.80
C GLN A 62 -21.97 -16.84 -6.25
N LYS A 63 -21.69 -16.47 -7.50
CA LYS A 63 -20.31 -16.34 -8.01
C LYS A 63 -19.51 -15.28 -7.25
N VAL A 64 -20.16 -14.16 -6.89
CA VAL A 64 -19.54 -13.13 -6.05
C VAL A 64 -19.23 -13.68 -4.66
N ALA A 65 -20.17 -14.39 -4.05
CA ALA A 65 -20.01 -14.99 -2.72
C ALA A 65 -18.83 -15.98 -2.69
N GLU A 66 -18.73 -16.85 -3.70
CA GLU A 66 -17.62 -17.76 -3.92
C GLU A 66 -16.29 -17.02 -3.99
N ASN A 67 -16.23 -15.94 -4.79
CA ASN A 67 -15.00 -15.18 -4.94
C ASN A 67 -14.60 -14.42 -3.67
N MET A 68 -15.57 -13.84 -2.94
CA MET A 68 -15.33 -13.22 -1.65
C MET A 68 -14.85 -14.24 -0.61
N CYS A 69 -15.42 -15.44 -0.58
CA CYS A 69 -14.97 -16.54 0.27
C CYS A 69 -13.54 -16.95 -0.06
N TYR A 70 -13.24 -17.19 -1.34
CA TYR A 70 -11.90 -17.54 -1.80
C TYR A 70 -10.88 -16.46 -1.44
N PHE A 71 -11.24 -15.19 -1.66
CA PHE A 71 -10.44 -14.06 -1.21
C PHE A 71 -10.15 -14.17 0.29
N LEU A 72 -11.15 -14.38 1.15
CA LEU A 72 -10.93 -14.55 2.59
C LEU A 72 -10.27 -15.88 3.00
N GLY A 73 -9.97 -16.78 2.08
CA GLY A 73 -9.42 -18.10 2.37
C GLY A 73 -10.42 -19.07 3.01
N LEU A 74 -11.72 -18.86 2.76
CA LEU A 74 -12.79 -19.73 3.27
C LEU A 74 -13.04 -20.89 2.29
N PHE A 75 -12.96 -22.12 2.81
CA PHE A 75 -13.22 -23.35 2.03
C PHE A 75 -14.69 -23.76 2.03
N ILE A 76 -15.45 -23.37 3.05
CA ILE A 76 -16.89 -23.62 3.12
C ILE A 76 -17.58 -22.42 2.51
N ILE A 77 -18.18 -22.62 1.35
CA ILE A 77 -18.87 -21.55 0.62
C ILE A 77 -20.36 -21.63 0.95
N PRO A 78 -20.96 -20.56 1.50
CA PRO A 78 -22.38 -20.55 1.77
C PRO A 78 -23.19 -20.50 0.47
N ARG A 79 -24.34 -21.16 0.46
CA ARG A 79 -25.34 -21.06 -0.60
C ARG A 79 -26.10 -19.75 -0.45
N VAL A 80 -26.15 -18.96 -1.51
CA VAL A 80 -26.94 -17.72 -1.58
C VAL A 80 -28.38 -18.06 -1.96
N ILE A 81 -29.32 -17.67 -1.10
CA ILE A 81 -30.75 -17.68 -1.40
C ILE A 81 -31.17 -16.23 -1.61
N PHE A 82 -31.66 -15.95 -2.82
CA PHE A 82 -32.16 -14.63 -3.16
C PHE A 82 -33.68 -14.61 -3.02
N ILE A 83 -34.17 -13.58 -2.38
CA ILE A 83 -35.59 -13.37 -2.15
C ILE A 83 -35.97 -12.02 -2.72
N GLU A 84 -36.95 -11.99 -3.60
CA GLU A 84 -37.52 -10.73 -4.09
C GLU A 84 -38.77 -10.37 -3.29
N GLU A 85 -38.74 -9.19 -2.67
CA GLU A 85 -39.91 -8.65 -1.97
C GLU A 85 -40.88 -8.08 -3.00
N GLY A 86 -41.86 -8.90 -3.39
CA GLY A 86 -42.92 -8.49 -4.28
C GLY A 86 -43.94 -7.60 -3.54
N LEU A 87 -44.28 -6.46 -4.14
CA LEU A 87 -45.53 -5.78 -3.81
C LEU A 87 -46.66 -6.53 -4.53
N ASP A 88 -47.33 -7.46 -3.85
CA ASP A 88 -48.59 -7.99 -4.36
C ASP A 88 -49.64 -6.87 -4.26
N ARG A 89 -49.75 -6.07 -5.33
CA ARG A 89 -50.63 -4.88 -5.41
C ARG A 89 -52.10 -5.19 -5.14
N TYR A 90 -52.50 -6.45 -5.26
CA TYR A 90 -53.91 -6.85 -5.15
C TYR A 90 -54.32 -7.36 -3.77
N ASN A 91 -53.39 -7.89 -2.95
CA ASN A 91 -53.78 -8.61 -1.74
C ASN A 91 -53.24 -8.02 -0.42
N ASN A 92 -52.42 -6.96 -0.45
CA ASN A 92 -51.70 -6.46 0.76
C ASN A 92 -50.94 -7.56 1.54
N LEU A 93 -50.71 -8.71 0.90
CA LEU A 93 -49.93 -9.80 1.47
C LEU A 93 -48.51 -9.64 0.95
N ASN A 94 -47.55 -9.50 1.86
CA ASN A 94 -46.13 -9.55 1.54
C ASN A 94 -45.78 -10.97 1.08
N ARG A 95 -46.04 -11.28 -0.19
CA ARG A 95 -45.63 -12.54 -0.81
C ARG A 95 -44.16 -12.45 -1.17
N VAL A 96 -43.39 -13.30 -0.49
CA VAL A 96 -41.96 -13.39 -0.61
C VAL A 96 -41.65 -14.54 -1.56
N PHE A 97 -41.02 -14.25 -2.71
CA PHE A 97 -40.60 -15.28 -3.65
C PHE A 97 -39.10 -15.55 -3.45
N SER A 98 -38.73 -16.74 -2.99
CA SER A 98 -37.32 -17.15 -3.01
C SER A 98 -36.99 -17.80 -4.34
N CYS A 99 -35.92 -17.38 -5.00
CA CYS A 99 -35.35 -18.13 -6.12
C CYS A 99 -34.08 -18.82 -5.64
N GLU A 100 -34.10 -20.15 -5.68
CA GLU A 100 -32.92 -20.96 -5.45
C GLU A 100 -32.07 -21.09 -6.73
N SER A 101 -30.77 -21.38 -6.60
CA SER A 101 -29.86 -21.61 -7.74
C SER A 101 -30.31 -22.71 -8.72
N ASN A 102 -31.22 -23.60 -8.30
CA ASN A 102 -31.82 -24.64 -9.13
C ASN A 102 -33.16 -24.22 -9.78
N GLY A 103 -33.57 -22.95 -9.64
CA GLY A 103 -34.83 -22.41 -10.16
C GLY A 103 -36.07 -22.71 -9.31
N THR A 104 -35.93 -23.29 -8.11
CA THR A 104 -37.09 -23.56 -7.25
C THR A 104 -37.62 -22.27 -6.63
N ILE A 105 -38.93 -22.03 -6.78
CA ILE A 105 -39.65 -20.92 -6.15
C ILE A 105 -40.38 -21.42 -4.91
N ARG A 106 -40.19 -20.77 -3.75
CA ARG A 106 -40.93 -21.05 -2.51
C ARG A 106 -41.49 -19.76 -1.92
N SER A 107 -42.70 -19.85 -1.36
CA SER A 107 -43.33 -18.78 -0.57
C SER A 107 -43.05 -18.98 0.91
N PHE A 108 -42.71 -17.90 1.61
CA PHE A 108 -42.49 -17.91 3.06
C PHE A 108 -43.30 -16.79 3.73
N GLU A 109 -43.88 -17.08 4.89
CA GLU A 109 -44.35 -16.05 5.81
C GLU A 109 -43.15 -15.47 6.56
N ARG A 110 -43.12 -14.14 6.70
CA ARG A 110 -41.93 -13.42 7.18
C ARG A 110 -42.18 -12.87 8.58
N GLU A 111 -41.49 -13.42 9.58
CA GLU A 111 -41.59 -12.95 10.97
C GLU A 111 -40.64 -11.79 11.30
N ARG A 112 -39.59 -11.52 10.50
CA ARG A 112 -38.54 -10.54 10.85
C ARG A 112 -38.11 -9.63 9.69
N ASP A 113 -37.80 -8.37 10.05
CA ASP A 113 -37.35 -7.32 9.14
C ASP A 113 -35.82 -7.30 9.02
N TYR A 114 -35.25 -8.10 8.11
CA TYR A 114 -33.81 -8.10 7.79
C TYR A 114 -33.57 -7.99 6.28
N ALA A 115 -32.39 -7.48 5.89
CA ALA A 115 -31.97 -7.39 4.48
C ALA A 115 -31.06 -8.56 4.05
N GLY A 116 -30.30 -9.10 5.01
CA GLY A 116 -29.48 -10.29 4.88
C GLY A 116 -29.59 -11.14 6.15
N LEU A 117 -29.36 -12.45 6.02
CA LEU A 117 -29.25 -13.35 7.16
C LEU A 117 -28.32 -14.51 6.82
N PHE A 118 -27.25 -14.65 7.59
CA PHE A 118 -26.40 -15.82 7.63
C PHE A 118 -26.94 -16.85 8.63
N GLU A 119 -27.41 -18.00 8.12
CA GLU A 119 -27.99 -19.10 8.93
C GLU A 119 -27.02 -20.28 9.03
N GLY A 120 -26.25 -20.34 10.12
CA GLY A 120 -25.23 -21.39 10.32
C GLY A 120 -24.16 -21.38 9.22
N SER A 121 -23.35 -22.43 9.08
CA SER A 121 -22.16 -22.38 8.22
C SER A 121 -22.42 -22.54 6.70
N GLN A 122 -23.67 -22.55 6.23
CA GLN A 122 -23.97 -23.04 4.87
C GLN A 122 -24.92 -22.18 4.04
N LYS A 123 -25.54 -21.13 4.60
CA LYS A 123 -26.57 -20.38 3.88
C LYS A 123 -26.53 -18.89 4.18
N ILE A 124 -26.62 -18.10 3.13
CA ILE A 124 -26.85 -16.64 3.17
C ILE A 124 -28.17 -16.35 2.47
N THR A 125 -29.13 -15.77 3.16
CA THR A 125 -30.35 -15.25 2.56
C THR A 125 -30.23 -13.76 2.33
N ILE A 126 -30.47 -13.29 1.11
CA ILE A 126 -30.51 -11.86 0.76
C ILE A 126 -31.92 -11.52 0.31
N VAL A 127 -32.49 -10.47 0.87
CA VAL A 127 -33.79 -9.97 0.46
C VAL A 127 -33.66 -8.68 -0.31
N ASN A 128 -34.05 -8.73 -1.57
CA ASN A 128 -34.15 -7.59 -2.45
C ASN A 128 -35.43 -6.83 -2.14
N LYS A 129 -35.29 -5.82 -1.29
CA LYS A 129 -36.37 -4.89 -1.00
C LYS A 129 -36.49 -3.85 -2.11
N LYS A 130 -37.67 -3.23 -2.22
CA LYS A 130 -37.90 -2.15 -3.19
C LYS A 130 -36.82 -1.06 -3.09
N GLY A 131 -36.32 -0.64 -4.25
CA GLY A 131 -35.29 0.39 -4.39
C GLY A 131 -33.86 -0.11 -4.26
N TYR A 132 -33.62 -1.35 -3.82
CA TYR A 132 -32.27 -1.90 -3.79
C TYR A 132 -31.75 -2.13 -5.21
N ALA A 133 -30.57 -1.58 -5.48
CA ALA A 133 -29.79 -1.88 -6.66
C ALA A 133 -28.80 -3.01 -6.35
N ILE A 134 -28.17 -3.55 -7.40
CA ILE A 134 -27.13 -4.58 -7.27
C ILE A 134 -26.06 -4.19 -6.25
N ILE A 135 -25.62 -2.92 -6.22
CA ILE A 135 -24.61 -2.47 -5.27
C ILE A 135 -25.04 -2.62 -3.81
N ASN A 136 -26.33 -2.45 -3.51
CA ASN A 136 -26.88 -2.65 -2.16
C ASN A 136 -26.85 -4.14 -1.78
N LEU A 137 -27.23 -5.02 -2.72
CA LEU A 137 -27.18 -6.47 -2.54
C LEU A 137 -25.74 -6.96 -2.30
N LEU A 138 -24.76 -6.38 -3.00
CA LEU A 138 -23.33 -6.69 -2.82
C LEU A 138 -22.81 -6.22 -1.46
N GLY A 139 -23.28 -5.07 -0.97
CA GLY A 139 -22.97 -4.60 0.39
C GLY A 139 -23.53 -5.53 1.47
N ILE A 140 -24.77 -6.01 1.29
CA ILE A 140 -25.37 -7.02 2.17
C ILE A 140 -24.57 -8.32 2.11
N LEU A 141 -24.26 -8.81 0.91
CA LEU A 141 -23.48 -10.05 0.74
C LEU A 141 -22.11 -9.96 1.42
N ALA A 142 -21.38 -8.85 1.23
CA ALA A 142 -20.08 -8.66 1.87
C ALA A 142 -20.17 -8.65 3.40
N HIS A 143 -21.25 -8.09 3.95
CA HIS A 143 -21.55 -8.13 5.38
C HIS A 143 -21.80 -9.56 5.87
N GLU A 144 -22.70 -10.31 5.22
CA GLU A 144 -23.02 -11.70 5.62
C GLU A 144 -21.82 -12.66 5.47
N ILE A 145 -21.01 -12.49 4.41
CA ILE A 145 -19.76 -13.24 4.24
C ILE A 145 -18.77 -12.92 5.35
N THR A 146 -18.79 -11.69 5.87
CA THR A 146 -17.96 -11.32 7.02
C THR A 146 -18.45 -11.96 8.32
N HIS A 147 -19.76 -12.08 8.53
CA HIS A 147 -20.29 -12.89 9.64
C HIS A 147 -19.78 -14.33 9.57
N HIS A 148 -19.86 -14.97 8.39
CA HIS A 148 -19.32 -16.33 8.19
C HIS A 148 -17.83 -16.40 8.50
N PHE A 149 -17.05 -15.45 7.98
CA PHE A 149 -15.62 -15.36 8.24
C PHE A 149 -15.32 -15.24 9.74
N LEU A 150 -15.95 -14.29 10.44
CA LEU A 150 -15.74 -14.07 11.87
C LEU A 150 -16.16 -15.29 12.70
N TYR A 151 -17.24 -15.97 12.30
CA TYR A 151 -17.70 -17.21 12.92
C TYR A 151 -16.66 -18.33 12.81
N GLN A 152 -16.09 -18.57 11.62
CA GLN A 152 -15.04 -19.58 11.43
C GLN A 152 -13.78 -19.31 12.27
N HIS A 153 -13.54 -18.05 12.64
CA HIS A 153 -12.44 -17.65 13.50
C HIS A 153 -12.80 -17.51 14.99
N ASN A 154 -14.02 -17.89 15.40
CA ASN A 154 -14.54 -17.74 16.76
C ASN A 154 -14.47 -16.30 17.29
N ILE A 155 -14.69 -15.32 16.41
CA ILE A 155 -14.70 -13.90 16.75
C ILE A 155 -16.14 -13.41 16.74
N ARG A 156 -16.64 -12.98 17.91
CA ARG A 156 -17.98 -12.37 18.04
C ARG A 156 -18.03 -11.38 19.20
N LYS A 157 -18.97 -10.43 19.14
CA LYS A 157 -19.41 -9.64 20.30
C LYS A 157 -20.65 -10.30 20.94
N LEU A 158 -20.88 -10.03 22.22
CA LEU A 158 -22.00 -10.64 22.96
C LEU A 158 -23.34 -9.95 22.65
N ALA A 159 -23.34 -8.62 22.61
CA ALA A 159 -24.52 -7.85 22.24
C ALA A 159 -24.71 -7.86 20.73
N GLU A 160 -25.92 -8.20 20.27
CA GLU A 160 -26.26 -8.31 18.84
C GLU A 160 -25.90 -7.02 18.09
N ASN A 161 -26.34 -5.85 18.57
CA ASN A 161 -26.05 -4.57 17.92
C ASN A 161 -24.54 -4.26 17.82
N GLU A 162 -23.77 -4.59 18.86
CA GLU A 162 -22.31 -4.41 18.82
C GLU A 162 -21.65 -5.39 17.84
N ASN A 163 -22.18 -6.60 17.72
CA ASN A 163 -21.69 -7.61 16.79
C ASN A 163 -21.91 -7.16 15.35
N GLU A 164 -23.08 -6.61 15.04
CA GLU A 164 -23.39 -6.07 13.72
C GLU A 164 -22.49 -4.88 13.32
N ILE A 165 -22.30 -3.92 14.24
CA ILE A 165 -21.35 -2.80 14.05
C ILE A 165 -19.92 -3.33 13.85
N PHE A 166 -19.52 -4.34 14.64
CA PHE A 166 -18.20 -4.95 14.54
C PHE A 166 -18.02 -5.67 13.19
N THR A 167 -19.05 -6.35 12.70
CA THR A 167 -19.05 -7.01 11.38
C THR A 167 -18.90 -5.99 10.24
N ASP A 168 -19.60 -4.85 10.27
CA ASP A 168 -19.42 -3.80 9.26
C ASP A 168 -17.99 -3.27 9.21
N ILE A 169 -17.40 -3.02 10.38
CA ILE A 169 -16.00 -2.56 10.49
C ILE A 169 -15.03 -3.64 10.03
N ALA A 170 -15.28 -4.90 10.42
CA ALA A 170 -14.47 -6.04 9.99
C ALA A 170 -14.53 -6.20 8.47
N ALA A 171 -15.70 -6.08 7.85
CA ALA A 171 -15.88 -6.21 6.42
C ALA A 171 -15.08 -5.14 5.66
N ALA A 172 -15.13 -3.89 6.12
CA ALA A 172 -14.30 -2.82 5.56
C ALA A 172 -12.80 -3.05 5.79
N TYR A 173 -12.39 -3.51 6.98
CA TYR A 173 -11.01 -3.87 7.32
C TYR A 173 -10.45 -5.02 6.46
N LEU A 174 -11.29 -6.01 6.15
CA LEU A 174 -10.94 -7.15 5.32
C LEU A 174 -10.79 -6.79 3.84
N GLY A 175 -11.22 -5.59 3.42
CA GLY A 175 -11.02 -5.09 2.05
C GLY A 175 -12.30 -4.80 1.28
N PHE A 176 -13.48 -4.99 1.87
CA PHE A 176 -14.77 -4.75 1.20
C PHE A 176 -15.26 -3.30 1.33
N GLY A 177 -14.48 -2.39 1.91
CA GLY A 177 -14.96 -1.02 2.16
C GLY A 177 -15.38 -0.24 0.91
N HIS A 178 -14.79 -0.53 -0.26
CA HIS A 178 -15.19 0.07 -1.54
C HIS A 178 -16.55 -0.45 -2.06
N ILE A 179 -17.02 -1.59 -1.54
CA ILE A 179 -18.35 -2.16 -1.82
C ILE A 179 -19.36 -1.61 -0.82
N LEU A 180 -19.03 -1.65 0.48
CA LEU A 180 -19.92 -1.20 1.55
C LEU A 180 -20.24 0.28 1.45
N TYR A 181 -19.25 1.12 1.17
CA TYR A 181 -19.44 2.57 1.15
C TYR A 181 -20.54 3.04 0.18
N PRO A 182 -20.53 2.68 -1.12
CA PRO A 182 -21.60 3.06 -2.02
C PRO A 182 -22.92 2.34 -1.67
N ALA A 183 -22.86 1.09 -1.21
CA ALA A 183 -24.03 0.32 -0.82
C ALA A 183 -24.80 0.96 0.35
N TYR A 184 -24.09 1.60 1.28
CA TYR A 184 -24.65 2.17 2.52
C TYR A 184 -25.13 3.62 2.37
N LYS A 185 -25.06 4.18 1.16
CA LYS A 185 -25.67 5.48 0.89
C LYS A 185 -27.19 5.41 1.03
N VAL A 186 -27.83 6.56 1.20
CA VAL A 186 -29.29 6.66 1.23
C VAL A 186 -29.83 6.17 -0.12
N ILE A 187 -30.80 5.27 -0.05
CA ILE A 187 -31.50 4.70 -1.18
C ILE A 187 -32.82 5.45 -1.27
N SER A 188 -33.02 6.19 -2.35
CA SER A 188 -34.26 6.91 -2.62
C SER A 188 -35.04 6.21 -3.72
N TYR A 189 -36.32 5.93 -3.49
CA TYR A 189 -37.21 5.35 -4.50
C TYR A 189 -38.60 5.97 -4.44
N ASN A 190 -39.27 5.98 -5.59
CA ASN A 190 -40.62 6.52 -5.71
C ASN A 190 -41.66 5.38 -5.58
N THR A 191 -42.76 5.63 -4.89
CA THR A 191 -43.96 4.76 -4.92
C THR A 191 -45.05 5.35 -5.81
N ASP A 192 -46.19 4.65 -5.88
CA ASP A 192 -47.32 4.98 -6.74
C ASP A 192 -47.75 6.45 -6.63
N TYR A 193 -48.27 6.96 -7.73
CA TYR A 193 -48.71 8.35 -7.87
C TYR A 193 -49.89 8.61 -6.92
N LYS A 194 -49.83 9.74 -6.20
CA LYS A 194 -51.03 10.33 -5.61
C LYS A 194 -51.52 11.40 -6.59
N GLU A 195 -52.66 11.13 -7.22
CA GLU A 195 -53.42 12.15 -7.93
C GLU A 195 -53.91 13.15 -6.88
N LYS A 196 -53.55 14.41 -7.05
CA LYS A 196 -54.03 15.50 -6.21
C LYS A 196 -55.39 16.01 -6.72
N GLU A 197 -56.09 16.78 -5.89
CA GLU A 197 -57.39 17.39 -6.22
C GLU A 197 -57.34 18.25 -7.51
N ASP A 198 -56.18 18.80 -7.85
CA ASP A 198 -55.94 19.59 -9.06
C ASP A 198 -55.58 18.75 -10.30
N LYS A 199 -55.70 17.42 -10.25
CA LYS A 199 -55.23 16.46 -11.28
C LYS A 199 -53.73 16.50 -11.54
N SER A 200 -52.94 17.14 -10.67
CA SER A 200 -51.48 17.02 -10.72
C SER A 200 -51.05 15.71 -10.07
N TYR A 201 -49.97 15.13 -10.58
CA TYR A 201 -49.39 13.91 -10.02
C TYR A 201 -48.27 14.28 -9.04
N SER A 202 -48.28 13.69 -7.85
CA SER A 202 -47.13 13.73 -6.94
C SER A 202 -46.62 12.34 -6.63
N TYR A 203 -45.30 12.24 -6.49
CA TYR A 203 -44.62 11.04 -6.01
C TYR A 203 -44.34 11.17 -4.52
N VAL A 204 -44.52 10.08 -3.80
CA VAL A 204 -43.94 9.92 -2.46
C VAL A 204 -42.54 9.36 -2.65
N ILE A 205 -41.54 10.10 -2.18
CA ILE A 205 -40.14 9.67 -2.18
C ILE A 205 -39.92 8.97 -0.84
N HIS A 206 -39.50 7.72 -0.91
CA HIS A 206 -39.10 6.94 0.25
C HIS A 206 -37.59 6.93 0.34
N GLU A 207 -37.08 7.07 1.55
CA GLU A 207 -35.65 6.94 1.83
C GLU A 207 -35.41 5.75 2.75
N ARG A 208 -34.41 4.93 2.38
CA ARG A 208 -33.95 3.80 3.18
C ARG A 208 -32.44 3.80 3.28
N THR A 209 -31.92 3.21 4.34
CA THR A 209 -30.49 2.92 4.50
C THR A 209 -30.28 1.46 4.80
N ILE A 210 -29.11 0.93 4.43
CA ILE A 210 -28.64 -0.38 4.89
C ILE A 210 -27.42 -0.22 5.80
N GLY A 211 -27.14 -1.28 6.55
CA GLY A 211 -25.99 -1.36 7.46
C GLY A 211 -26.21 -0.71 8.81
N TYR A 212 -25.25 -0.95 9.70
CA TYR A 212 -25.28 -0.53 11.10
C TYR A 212 -24.36 0.65 11.38
N ILE A 213 -23.44 0.96 10.47
CA ILE A 213 -22.57 2.15 10.53
C ILE A 213 -22.83 3.11 9.36
N THR A 214 -22.44 4.37 9.55
CA THR A 214 -22.55 5.40 8.49
C THR A 214 -21.50 5.20 7.38
N PRO A 215 -21.75 5.68 6.14
CA PRO A 215 -20.74 5.72 5.08
C PRO A 215 -19.48 6.49 5.49
N GLU A 216 -19.62 7.53 6.31
CA GLU A 216 -18.48 8.25 6.86
C GLU A 216 -17.61 7.36 7.76
N THR A 217 -18.22 6.51 8.58
CA THR A 217 -17.51 5.52 9.40
C THR A 217 -16.76 4.53 8.53
N ILE A 218 -17.37 4.01 7.45
CA ILE A 218 -16.68 3.13 6.49
C ILE A 218 -15.44 3.81 5.90
N MET A 219 -15.53 5.07 5.50
CA MET A 219 -14.39 5.82 4.96
C MET A 219 -13.26 5.99 5.99
N LYS A 220 -13.58 6.18 7.28
CA LYS A 220 -12.59 6.18 8.36
C LYS A 220 -11.91 4.82 8.46
N VAL A 221 -12.68 3.72 8.43
CA VAL A 221 -12.15 2.34 8.49
C VAL A 221 -11.19 2.07 7.32
N VAL A 222 -11.61 2.39 6.10
CA VAL A 222 -10.78 2.21 4.89
C VAL A 222 -9.49 3.02 4.98
N SER A 223 -9.57 4.27 5.44
CA SER A 223 -8.40 5.14 5.60
C SER A 223 -7.38 4.58 6.60
N ILE A 224 -7.85 4.19 7.79
CA ILE A 224 -6.99 3.62 8.83
C ILE A 224 -6.39 2.29 8.36
N THR A 225 -7.21 1.41 7.79
CA THR A 225 -6.77 0.09 7.32
C THR A 225 -5.73 0.21 6.21
N CYS A 226 -5.91 1.15 5.28
CA CYS A 226 -4.96 1.39 4.18
C CYS A 226 -3.57 1.77 4.69
N GLU A 227 -3.51 2.65 5.70
CA GLU A 227 -2.24 3.03 6.34
C GLU A 227 -1.65 1.86 7.13
N MET A 228 -2.46 1.19 7.95
CA MET A 228 -2.01 0.11 8.82
C MET A 228 -1.51 -1.13 8.05
N LYS A 229 -2.20 -1.53 6.98
CA LYS A 229 -1.81 -2.67 6.11
C LYS A 229 -0.87 -2.26 4.99
N ASN A 230 -0.44 -0.99 4.94
CA ASN A 230 0.43 -0.44 3.90
C ASN A 230 -0.10 -0.70 2.47
N TRP A 231 -1.41 -0.58 2.27
CA TRP A 231 -2.04 -0.72 0.95
C TRP A 231 -1.61 0.41 0.01
N ASN A 232 -1.60 0.13 -1.30
CA ASN A 232 -1.33 1.15 -2.32
C ASN A 232 -2.53 2.11 -2.42
N PRO A 233 -2.39 3.39 -2.04
CA PRO A 233 -3.52 4.33 -2.05
C PRO A 233 -4.06 4.58 -3.45
N LYS A 234 -3.20 4.57 -4.48
CA LYS A 234 -3.62 4.89 -5.85
C LYS A 234 -4.55 3.80 -6.38
N GLU A 235 -4.18 2.55 -6.17
CA GLU A 235 -4.99 1.42 -6.63
C GLU A 235 -6.28 1.30 -5.79
N LEU A 236 -6.21 1.50 -4.47
CA LEU A 236 -7.42 1.55 -3.61
C LEU A 236 -8.40 2.64 -4.05
N ILE A 237 -7.92 3.86 -4.34
CA ILE A 237 -8.77 4.95 -4.84
C ILE A 237 -9.45 4.52 -6.15
N ASN A 238 -8.74 3.85 -7.05
CA ASN A 238 -9.29 3.44 -8.35
C ASN A 238 -10.40 2.39 -8.26
N ASN A 239 -10.55 1.71 -7.11
CA ASN A 239 -11.63 0.74 -6.90
C ASN A 239 -12.97 1.37 -6.55
N PHE A 240 -13.03 2.66 -6.24
CA PHE A 240 -14.30 3.36 -6.06
C PHE A 240 -14.85 3.77 -7.43
N GLU A 241 -16.10 3.37 -7.72
CA GLU A 241 -16.70 3.55 -9.04
C GLU A 241 -16.93 5.02 -9.39
N SER A 242 -17.53 5.79 -8.48
CA SER A 242 -17.88 7.18 -8.76
C SER A 242 -16.68 8.13 -8.57
N GLY A 243 -16.60 9.19 -9.39
CA GLY A 243 -15.57 10.23 -9.25
C GLY A 243 -15.63 10.96 -7.91
N TYR A 244 -16.84 11.17 -7.36
CA TYR A 244 -17.03 11.81 -6.06
C TYR A 244 -16.48 10.95 -4.91
N ASP A 245 -16.71 9.64 -4.97
CA ASP A 245 -16.23 8.72 -3.93
C ASP A 245 -14.72 8.63 -3.96
N ARG A 246 -14.13 8.59 -5.16
CA ARG A 246 -12.68 8.70 -5.37
C ARG A 246 -12.09 9.97 -4.78
N ALA A 247 -12.74 11.12 -4.99
CA ALA A 247 -12.30 12.40 -4.42
C ALA A 247 -12.37 12.38 -2.88
N THR A 248 -13.45 11.81 -2.33
CA THR A 248 -13.68 11.69 -0.88
C THR A 248 -12.59 10.85 -0.22
N ILE A 249 -12.34 9.62 -0.69
CA ILE A 249 -11.30 8.77 -0.11
C ILE A 249 -9.89 9.33 -0.37
N LYS A 250 -9.66 9.96 -1.53
CA LYS A 250 -8.39 10.65 -1.84
C LYS A 250 -8.06 11.74 -0.82
N SER A 251 -9.06 12.50 -0.38
CA SER A 251 -8.90 13.53 0.65
C SER A 251 -8.52 12.91 2.00
N LYS A 252 -9.22 11.84 2.42
CA LYS A 252 -8.92 11.13 3.68
C LYS A 252 -7.52 10.52 3.69
N LEU A 253 -7.04 10.00 2.55
CA LEU A 253 -5.71 9.41 2.40
C LEU A 253 -4.58 10.42 2.14
N PHE A 254 -4.85 11.73 2.11
CA PHE A 254 -3.86 12.74 1.72
C PHE A 254 -2.58 12.70 2.58
N LYS A 255 -2.73 12.65 3.90
CA LYS A 255 -1.59 12.62 4.85
C LYS A 255 -0.72 11.37 4.64
N TYR A 256 -1.35 10.20 4.56
CA TYR A 256 -0.65 8.93 4.32
C TYR A 256 0.10 8.94 2.97
N ARG A 257 -0.53 9.43 1.90
CA ARG A 257 0.11 9.60 0.59
C ARG A 257 1.31 10.55 0.62
N ALA A 258 1.19 11.67 1.33
CA ALA A 258 2.29 12.61 1.49
C ALA A 258 3.48 11.96 2.23
N ASN A 259 3.19 11.15 3.26
CA ASN A 259 4.22 10.41 3.99
C ASN A 259 4.92 9.36 3.11
N LEU A 260 4.16 8.58 2.32
CA LEU A 260 4.73 7.65 1.35
C LEU A 260 5.62 8.34 0.32
N PHE A 261 5.19 9.50 -0.19
CA PHE A 261 5.97 10.30 -1.13
C PHE A 261 7.27 10.81 -0.49
N LYS A 262 7.21 11.35 0.74
CA LYS A 262 8.41 11.77 1.50
C LYS A 262 9.39 10.61 1.71
N LYS A 263 8.89 9.42 2.07
CA LYS A 263 9.71 8.21 2.24
C LYS A 263 10.38 7.80 0.91
N LYS A 264 9.63 7.79 -0.19
CA LYS A 264 10.17 7.49 -1.53
C LYS A 264 11.22 8.51 -1.96
N LEU A 265 10.97 9.80 -1.73
CA LEU A 265 11.91 10.87 -2.03
C LEU A 265 13.20 10.74 -1.19
N SER A 266 13.07 10.47 0.12
CA SER A 266 14.21 10.23 1.01
C SER A 266 15.05 9.04 0.55
N ASN A 267 14.41 7.91 0.19
CA ASN A 267 15.10 6.74 -0.34
C ASN A 267 15.83 7.06 -1.65
N SER A 268 15.19 7.77 -2.58
CA SER A 268 15.80 8.17 -3.85
C SER A 268 16.99 9.12 -3.63
N LEU A 269 16.89 10.07 -2.71
CA LEU A 269 17.99 10.96 -2.35
C LEU A 269 19.15 10.20 -1.72
N ASN A 270 18.87 9.21 -0.87
CA ASN A 270 19.90 8.36 -0.27
C ASN A 270 20.60 7.49 -1.32
N GLU A 271 19.86 6.96 -2.30
CA GLU A 271 20.41 6.22 -3.43
C GLU A 271 21.32 7.11 -4.30
N ILE A 272 20.89 8.33 -4.62
CA ILE A 272 21.69 9.31 -5.36
C ILE A 272 22.95 9.68 -4.57
N LYS A 273 22.84 9.93 -3.27
CA LYS A 273 23.99 10.20 -2.39
C LYS A 273 24.98 9.03 -2.38
N SER A 274 24.48 7.80 -2.22
CA SER A 274 25.29 6.57 -2.26
C SER A 274 25.99 6.40 -3.61
N LYS A 275 25.29 6.65 -4.73
CA LYS A 275 25.86 6.60 -6.08
C LYS A 275 26.97 7.64 -6.26
N ARG A 276 26.73 8.90 -5.88
CA ARG A 276 27.74 9.98 -5.92
C ARG A 276 28.97 9.64 -5.07
N GLN A 277 28.74 9.07 -3.89
CA GLN A 277 29.79 8.64 -2.98
C GLN A 277 30.65 7.51 -3.58
N LYS A 278 30.02 6.50 -4.20
CA LYS A 278 30.73 5.45 -4.93
C LYS A 278 31.57 6.00 -6.08
N THR A 279 31.04 6.94 -6.87
CA THR A 279 31.78 7.60 -7.96
C THR A 279 32.97 8.39 -7.44
N LYS A 280 32.80 9.14 -6.34
CA LYS A 280 33.88 9.87 -5.66
C LYS A 280 35.01 8.95 -5.19
N ILE A 281 34.66 7.84 -4.55
CA ILE A 281 35.60 6.80 -4.09
C ILE A 281 36.35 6.19 -5.28
N GLN A 282 35.62 5.82 -6.35
CA GLN A 282 36.23 5.24 -7.55
C GLN A 282 37.24 6.19 -8.20
N LYS A 283 36.92 7.48 -8.27
CA LYS A 283 37.85 8.49 -8.80
C LYS A 283 39.14 8.54 -7.97
N LEU A 284 39.04 8.56 -6.64
CA LEU A 284 40.24 8.59 -5.78
C LEU A 284 41.09 7.33 -5.86
N LEU A 285 40.47 6.16 -6.05
CA LEU A 285 41.21 4.92 -6.30
C LEU A 285 42.02 5.00 -7.59
N VAL A 286 41.43 5.52 -8.67
CA VAL A 286 42.12 5.75 -9.95
C VAL A 286 43.25 6.78 -9.79
N ASP A 287 43.01 7.86 -9.04
CA ASP A 287 44.03 8.88 -8.80
C ASP A 287 45.20 8.30 -7.98
N LEU A 288 44.93 7.49 -6.95
CA LEU A 288 45.98 6.80 -6.19
C LEU A 288 46.77 5.78 -7.01
N GLU A 289 46.12 5.04 -7.91
CA GLU A 289 46.79 4.12 -8.82
C GLU A 289 47.76 4.86 -9.75
N LYS A 290 47.35 6.03 -10.28
CA LYS A 290 48.24 6.90 -11.07
C LYS A 290 49.42 7.40 -10.25
N ILE A 291 49.18 7.85 -9.01
CA ILE A 291 50.24 8.31 -8.09
C ILE A 291 51.23 7.17 -7.82
N GLN A 292 50.72 5.96 -7.55
CA GLN A 292 51.53 4.77 -7.31
C GLN A 292 52.41 4.43 -8.54
N ASN A 293 51.86 4.51 -9.74
CA ASN A 293 52.61 4.30 -10.98
C ASN A 293 53.73 5.35 -11.17
N LYS A 294 53.45 6.63 -10.94
CA LYS A 294 54.48 7.69 -10.97
C LYS A 294 55.57 7.46 -9.93
N PHE A 295 55.19 7.03 -8.73
CA PHE A 295 56.15 6.70 -7.68
C PHE A 295 57.06 5.52 -8.06
N TYR A 296 56.54 4.50 -8.74
CA TYR A 296 57.36 3.41 -9.28
C TYR A 296 58.32 3.87 -10.38
N GLU A 297 57.92 4.83 -11.21
CA GLU A 297 58.79 5.45 -12.21
C GLU A 297 59.95 6.21 -11.54
N VAL A 298 59.67 7.01 -10.51
CA VAL A 298 60.67 7.68 -9.67
C VAL A 298 61.66 6.65 -9.09
N LYS A 299 61.15 5.54 -8.51
CA LYS A 299 61.99 4.44 -8.00
C LYS A 299 62.89 3.85 -9.08
N LYS A 300 62.35 3.61 -10.28
CA LYS A 300 63.08 3.04 -11.41
C LYS A 300 64.23 3.96 -11.85
N ILE A 301 63.98 5.26 -11.99
CA ILE A 301 65.01 6.25 -12.34
C ILE A 301 66.11 6.27 -11.26
N MET A 302 65.73 6.35 -9.99
CA MET A 302 66.67 6.38 -8.85
C MET A 302 67.52 5.11 -8.75
N SER A 303 66.96 3.94 -9.07
CA SER A 303 67.70 2.66 -9.04
C SER A 303 68.76 2.54 -10.14
N ASN A 304 68.67 3.37 -11.19
CA ASN A 304 69.61 3.34 -12.31
C ASN A 304 70.83 4.24 -12.03
N ALA A 305 71.72 3.76 -11.15
CA ALA A 305 72.89 4.50 -10.68
C ALA A 305 73.81 5.03 -11.81
N SER A 306 73.82 4.39 -12.98
CA SER A 306 74.61 4.86 -14.13
C SER A 306 74.16 6.21 -14.68
N LEU A 307 72.91 6.63 -14.46
CA LEU A 307 72.40 7.92 -14.94
C LEU A 307 73.08 9.13 -14.28
N PHE A 308 73.73 8.93 -13.13
CA PHE A 308 74.29 10.01 -12.31
C PHE A 308 75.82 10.07 -12.33
N LYS A 309 76.50 9.01 -12.82
CA LYS A 309 77.93 8.77 -12.58
C LYS A 309 78.90 9.76 -13.25
N ASN A 310 78.43 10.57 -14.21
CA ASN A 310 79.25 11.48 -15.03
C ASN A 310 78.66 12.90 -15.18
N LYS A 311 77.72 13.30 -14.32
CA LYS A 311 77.10 14.64 -14.40
C LYS A 311 77.67 15.58 -13.33
N ASN A 312 77.84 16.85 -13.69
CA ASN A 312 78.08 17.92 -12.72
C ASN A 312 76.76 18.18 -11.98
N ILE A 313 76.54 17.44 -10.89
CA ILE A 313 75.36 17.59 -10.04
C ILE A 313 75.53 18.87 -9.20
N SER A 314 74.58 19.78 -9.29
CA SER A 314 74.58 20.98 -8.46
C SER A 314 74.39 20.62 -6.98
N LYS A 315 74.76 21.53 -6.06
CA LYS A 315 74.53 21.30 -4.62
C LYS A 315 73.06 21.03 -4.32
N ASP A 316 72.16 21.80 -4.92
CA ASP A 316 70.71 21.69 -4.73
C ASP A 316 70.17 20.34 -5.26
N ASP A 317 70.68 19.87 -6.41
CA ASP A 317 70.30 18.56 -6.96
C ASP A 317 70.84 17.41 -6.10
N GLY A 318 72.05 17.55 -5.54
CA GLY A 318 72.63 16.59 -4.61
C GLY A 318 71.80 16.46 -3.33
N GLU A 319 71.38 17.58 -2.76
CA GLU A 319 70.50 17.60 -1.58
C GLU A 319 69.12 16.99 -1.89
N LEU A 320 68.54 17.31 -3.06
CA LEU A 320 67.31 16.68 -3.53
C LEU A 320 67.44 15.16 -3.65
N LEU A 321 68.53 14.66 -4.25
CA LEU A 321 68.77 13.23 -4.43
C LEU A 321 68.93 12.52 -3.08
N VAL A 322 69.59 13.13 -2.10
CA VAL A 322 69.69 12.59 -0.72
C VAL A 322 68.30 12.52 -0.07
N ASN A 323 67.53 13.61 -0.16
CA ASN A 323 66.18 13.65 0.39
C ASN A 323 65.24 12.64 -0.28
N LEU A 324 65.34 12.49 -1.61
CA LEU A 324 64.62 11.47 -2.38
C LEU A 324 65.01 10.06 -1.97
N THR A 325 66.31 9.78 -1.86
CA THR A 325 66.81 8.49 -1.39
C THR A 325 66.26 8.20 0.00
N ASN A 326 66.30 9.15 0.93
CA ASN A 326 65.74 8.96 2.26
C ASN A 326 64.23 8.67 2.20
N ASP A 327 63.44 9.44 1.44
CA ASP A 327 62.00 9.25 1.33
C ASP A 327 61.57 7.97 0.59
N ILE A 328 62.37 7.52 -0.38
CA ILE A 328 62.13 6.32 -1.18
C ILE A 328 62.56 5.05 -0.43
N PHE A 329 63.76 5.06 0.15
CA PHE A 329 64.35 3.90 0.80
C PHE A 329 63.91 3.74 2.27
N ALA A 330 63.48 4.81 2.95
CA ALA A 330 62.78 4.69 4.23
C ALA A 330 61.31 4.23 4.07
N LEU A 331 60.83 3.99 2.83
CA LEU A 331 59.48 3.53 2.49
C LEU A 331 58.34 4.47 2.94
N ASN A 332 58.64 5.68 3.44
CA ASN A 332 57.65 6.62 3.97
C ASN A 332 56.51 6.91 2.97
N THR A 333 56.87 7.18 1.70
CA THR A 333 55.88 7.52 0.66
C THR A 333 55.09 6.30 0.20
N GLU A 334 55.71 5.11 0.17
CA GLU A 334 55.02 3.87 -0.18
C GLU A 334 53.99 3.49 0.89
N GLU A 335 54.37 3.58 2.15
CA GLU A 335 53.47 3.36 3.29
C GLU A 335 52.36 4.40 3.35
N GLU A 336 52.61 5.65 2.95
CA GLU A 336 51.58 6.68 2.80
C GLU A 336 50.56 6.32 1.70
N ILE A 337 51.00 5.83 0.53
CA ILE A 337 50.12 5.33 -0.55
C ILE A 337 49.28 4.15 -0.05
N LYS A 338 49.91 3.14 0.58
CA LYS A 338 49.23 1.96 1.13
C LYS A 338 48.21 2.33 2.20
N THR A 339 48.56 3.25 3.09
CA THR A 339 47.67 3.76 4.13
C THR A 339 46.46 4.45 3.54
N ASN A 340 46.64 5.32 2.55
CA ASN A 340 45.54 5.99 1.87
C ASN A 340 44.64 4.99 1.11
N LEU A 341 45.21 4.00 0.42
CA LEU A 341 44.45 2.92 -0.22
C LEU A 341 43.60 2.13 0.78
N LYS A 342 44.19 1.75 1.92
CA LYS A 342 43.49 1.06 3.01
C LYS A 342 42.31 1.88 3.52
N ILE A 343 42.51 3.17 3.81
CA ILE A 343 41.45 4.07 4.28
C ILE A 343 40.31 4.17 3.26
N ILE A 344 40.61 4.34 1.97
CA ILE A 344 39.57 4.45 0.93
C ILE A 344 38.78 3.15 0.80
N ASN A 345 39.46 2.00 0.84
CA ASN A 345 38.80 0.70 0.79
C ASN A 345 37.93 0.45 2.03
N GLU A 346 38.36 0.87 3.22
CA GLU A 346 37.54 0.83 4.42
C GLU A 346 36.31 1.74 4.30
N VAL A 347 36.44 2.95 3.75
CA VAL A 347 35.30 3.86 3.50
C VAL A 347 34.33 3.24 2.48
N ARG A 348 34.86 2.62 1.42
CA ARG A 348 34.08 1.90 0.39
C ARG A 348 33.28 0.76 0.98
N ASN A 349 33.93 -0.10 1.77
CA ASN A 349 33.31 -1.30 2.33
C ASN A 349 32.28 -0.96 3.41
N ASN A 350 32.53 0.09 4.19
CA ASN A 350 31.63 0.52 5.27
C ASN A 350 30.52 1.50 4.83
N GLY A 351 30.50 1.91 3.55
CA GLY A 351 29.54 2.89 3.05
C GLY A 351 29.63 4.27 3.72
N LYS A 352 30.78 4.59 4.33
CA LYS A 352 30.99 5.85 5.06
C LYS A 352 31.16 7.02 4.09
N GLU A 353 30.85 8.22 4.55
CA GLU A 353 31.15 9.44 3.81
C GLU A 353 32.66 9.69 3.78
N LEU A 354 33.16 10.14 2.64
CA LEU A 354 34.59 10.32 2.42
C LEU A 354 34.93 11.74 2.85
N LYS A 355 35.81 11.85 3.84
CA LYS A 355 36.13 13.14 4.45
C LYS A 355 36.95 14.02 3.50
N LYS A 356 36.78 15.34 3.61
CA LYS A 356 37.47 16.33 2.76
C LYS A 356 39.00 16.21 2.87
N GLU A 357 39.51 15.80 4.03
CA GLU A 357 40.94 15.62 4.30
C GLU A 357 41.57 14.56 3.40
N MET A 358 40.82 13.53 2.96
CA MET A 358 41.36 12.51 2.06
C MET A 358 41.72 13.08 0.69
N TYR A 359 40.90 13.99 0.16
CA TYR A 359 41.23 14.68 -1.09
C TYR A 359 42.50 15.53 -0.95
N ILE A 360 42.63 16.23 0.17
CA ILE A 360 43.79 17.09 0.45
C ILE A 360 45.07 16.24 0.52
N ARG A 361 45.01 15.10 1.22
CA ARG A 361 46.14 14.16 1.34
C ARG A 361 46.58 13.63 -0.03
N ILE A 362 45.63 13.16 -0.84
CA ILE A 362 45.93 12.59 -2.17
C ILE A 362 46.50 13.65 -3.12
N ASN A 363 45.96 14.87 -3.11
CA ASN A 363 46.49 15.97 -3.93
C ASN A 363 47.91 16.36 -3.52
N LYS A 364 48.19 16.47 -2.22
CA LYS A 364 49.54 16.77 -1.72
C LYS A 364 50.54 15.68 -2.12
N LEU A 365 50.11 14.43 -2.07
CA LEU A 365 50.92 13.28 -2.46
C LEU A 365 51.23 13.29 -3.97
N ASP A 366 50.24 13.58 -4.81
CA ASP A 366 50.45 13.73 -6.26
C ASP A 366 51.40 14.89 -6.57
N GLU A 367 51.20 16.06 -5.94
CA GLU A 367 52.07 17.23 -6.11
C GLU A 367 53.53 16.92 -5.74
N LYS A 368 53.74 16.29 -4.58
CA LYS A 368 55.05 15.85 -4.10
C LYS A 368 55.75 14.95 -5.13
N ILE A 369 55.05 13.92 -5.63
CA ILE A 369 55.63 12.95 -6.58
C ILE A 369 55.86 13.58 -7.97
N ASN A 370 55.00 14.50 -8.41
CA ASN A 370 55.20 15.21 -9.68
C ASN A 370 56.44 16.10 -9.66
N ILE A 371 56.69 16.81 -8.55
CA ILE A 371 57.90 17.64 -8.38
C ILE A 371 59.15 16.78 -8.50
N TRP A 372 59.15 15.61 -7.85
CA TRP A 372 60.25 14.65 -7.92
C TRP A 372 60.50 14.14 -9.33
N LEU A 373 59.45 13.67 -10.00
CA LEU A 373 59.57 13.14 -11.35
C LEU A 373 60.10 14.21 -12.32
N LYS A 374 59.61 15.46 -12.21
CA LYS A 374 60.08 16.59 -13.02
C LYS A 374 61.58 16.84 -12.82
N ARG A 375 62.02 16.99 -11.57
CA ARG A 375 63.43 17.27 -11.24
C ARG A 375 64.35 16.13 -11.66
N LEU A 376 63.96 14.88 -11.45
CA LEU A 376 64.74 13.72 -11.90
C LEU A 376 64.88 13.69 -13.42
N ASN A 377 63.83 14.05 -14.15
CA ASN A 377 63.90 14.16 -15.62
C ASN A 377 64.80 15.33 -16.08
N GLU A 378 64.90 16.41 -15.31
CA GLU A 378 65.83 17.52 -15.59
C GLU A 378 67.28 17.11 -15.31
N ILE A 379 67.54 16.38 -14.22
CA ILE A 379 68.89 15.88 -13.88
C ILE A 379 69.35 14.79 -14.85
N THR A 380 68.45 13.94 -15.34
CA THR A 380 68.81 12.79 -16.20
C THR A 380 68.94 13.15 -17.68
N LYS A 381 68.34 14.25 -18.14
CA LYS A 381 68.68 14.89 -19.43
C LYS A 381 70.05 15.53 -19.37
#